data_AF-A0A925D0J6-F1
#
_entry.id   AF-A0A925D0J6-F1
#
_cell.length_a   1.000
_cell.length_b   1.000
_cell.length_c   1.000
_cell.angle_alpha   90.00
_cell.angle_beta   90.00
_cell.angle_gamma   90.00
#
_symmetry.space_group_name_H-M   'P 1'
#
loop_
_entity.id
_entity.type
_entity.pdbx_description
1 polymer ?
#
loop_
_entity_poly.entity_id
_entity_poly.type
_entity_poly.pdbx_seq_one_letter_code
_entity_poly.pdbx_strand_id
1 'polypeptide(L)'
;SGTRLRERVKEFLTIVENHYGIRPVIYTNVDFYKQHLREEFDEYPLWAAHYLQKERPRIVRPWHFWQHSETGRVNGIFSKVDFNVFNGDSTEFRKMLVP
;
A
#
# COMPACT_ATOMS: atom_id res chain seq x y z
N SER A 1 -3.24 10.33 20.94
CA SER A 1 -4.24 9.25 20.88
C SER A 1 -4.29 8.69 19.46
N GLY A 2 -4.73 7.45 19.25
CA GLY A 2 -4.95 6.89 17.91
C GLY A 2 -5.89 7.74 17.05
N THR A 3 -6.81 8.48 17.67
CA THR A 3 -7.73 9.43 17.02
C THR A 3 -7.00 10.51 16.22
N ARG A 4 -6.00 11.18 16.82
CA ARG A 4 -5.26 12.26 16.13
C ARG A 4 -4.49 11.77 14.91
N LEU A 5 -3.99 10.53 14.94
CA LEU A 5 -3.34 9.92 13.78
C LEU A 5 -4.35 9.75 12.64
N ARG A 6 -5.51 9.14 12.91
CA ARG A 6 -6.54 8.89 11.90
C ARG A 6 -7.09 10.19 11.31
N GLU A 7 -7.32 11.21 12.14
CA GLU A 7 -7.72 12.56 11.69
C GLU A 7 -6.73 13.14 10.68
N ARG A 8 -5.42 13.08 10.97
CA ARG A 8 -4.39 13.61 10.07
C ARG A 8 -4.22 12.79 8.80
N VAL A 9 -4.34 11.46 8.89
CA VAL A 9 -4.35 10.59 7.71
C VAL A 9 -5.54 10.94 6.82
N LYS A 10 -6.74 11.06 7.39
CA LYS A 10 -7.96 11.43 6.66
C LYS A 10 -7.85 12.80 6.01
N GLU A 11 -7.34 13.80 6.74
CA GLU A 11 -7.11 15.14 6.23
C GLU A 11 -6.16 15.11 5.02
N PHE A 12 -5.02 14.43 5.14
CA PHE A 12 -4.06 14.30 4.05
C PHE A 12 -4.66 13.59 2.83
N LEU A 13 -5.31 12.44 3.03
CA LEU A 13 -5.93 11.69 1.94
C LEU A 13 -7.00 12.53 1.21
N THR A 14 -7.81 13.29 1.95
CA THR A 14 -8.82 14.19 1.37
C THR A 14 -8.18 15.28 0.53
N ILE A 15 -7.11 15.91 1.02
CA ILE A 15 -6.41 16.97 0.29
C ILE A 15 -5.79 16.42 -1.00
N VAL A 16 -5.13 15.26 -0.93
CA VAL A 16 -4.50 14.62 -2.09
C VAL A 16 -5.54 14.17 -3.11
N GLU A 17 -6.60 13.49 -2.68
CA GLU A 17 -7.68 13.04 -3.58
C GLU A 17 -8.37 14.23 -4.26
N ASN A 18 -8.63 15.32 -3.54
CA ASN A 18 -9.21 16.54 -4.13
C ASN A 18 -8.27 17.23 -5.13
N HIS A 19 -6.96 17.25 -4.86
CA HIS A 19 -6.00 17.91 -5.73
C HIS A 19 -5.77 17.14 -7.04
N TYR A 20 -5.61 15.82 -6.94
CA TYR A 20 -5.29 14.98 -8.10
C TYR A 20 -6.53 14.36 -8.78
N GLY A 21 -7.70 14.42 -8.14
CA GLY A 21 -8.94 13.81 -8.66
C GLY A 21 -8.93 12.28 -8.66
N ILE A 22 -7.97 11.65 -7.98
CA ILE A 22 -7.75 10.21 -7.97
C ILE A 22 -7.50 9.77 -6.53
N ARG A 23 -8.12 8.65 -6.14
CA ARG A 23 -7.96 8.08 -4.81
C ARG A 23 -6.52 7.58 -4.58
N PRO A 24 -5.80 8.08 -3.57
CA PRO A 24 -4.42 7.69 -3.32
C PRO A 24 -4.27 6.26 -2.80
N VAL A 25 -3.12 5.63 -3.09
CA VAL A 25 -2.73 4.32 -2.53
C VAL A 25 -2.14 4.53 -1.13
N ILE A 26 -2.60 3.75 -0.14
CA ILE A 26 -2.01 3.73 1.20
C ILE A 26 -0.93 2.65 1.27
N TYR A 27 0.31 3.06 1.54
CA TYR A 27 1.41 2.16 1.87
C TYR A 27 1.60 2.04 3.39
N THR A 28 1.64 0.82 3.93
CA THR A 28 1.90 0.57 5.36
C THR A 28 2.31 -0.88 5.63
N ASN A 29 3.01 -1.12 6.74
CA ASN A 29 3.14 -2.46 7.31
C ASN A 29 1.77 -2.96 7.79
N VAL A 30 1.52 -4.26 7.61
CA VAL A 30 0.29 -4.95 8.02
C VAL A 30 -0.09 -4.78 9.49
N ASP A 31 0.88 -4.70 10.39
CA ASP A 31 0.61 -4.63 11.83
C ASP A 31 0.16 -3.22 12.21
N PHE A 32 0.81 -2.20 11.63
CA PHE A 32 0.38 -0.82 11.76
C PHE A 32 -1.01 -0.60 11.17
N TYR A 33 -1.30 -1.20 10.01
CA TYR A 33 -2.64 -1.18 9.42
C TYR A 33 -3.69 -1.73 10.39
N LYS A 34 -3.44 -2.94 10.90
CA LYS A 34 -4.36 -3.63 11.81
C LYS A 34 -4.61 -2.84 13.10
N GLN A 35 -3.58 -2.20 13.65
CA GLN A 35 -3.67 -1.45 14.90
C GLN A 35 -4.32 -0.08 14.73
N HIS A 36 -4.09 0.60 13.59
CA HIS A 36 -4.38 2.02 13.48
C HIS A 36 -5.30 2.42 12.34
N LEU A 37 -5.37 1.65 11.24
CA LEU A 37 -6.03 2.10 10.00
C LEU A 37 -7.21 1.23 9.54
N ARG A 38 -7.34 0.02 10.08
CA ARG A 38 -8.42 -0.92 9.72
C ARG A 38 -9.81 -0.27 9.84
N GLU A 39 -10.72 -0.70 8.96
CA GLU A 39 -12.12 -0.27 8.82
C GLU A 39 -12.26 1.13 8.24
N GLU A 40 -11.63 2.14 8.83
CA GLU A 40 -11.81 3.54 8.41
C GLU A 40 -11.21 3.85 7.04
N PHE A 41 -10.13 3.15 6.66
CA PHE A 41 -9.42 3.37 5.39
C PHE A 41 -9.52 2.17 4.43
N ASP A 42 -10.50 1.29 4.65
CA ASP A 42 -10.71 0.06 3.87
C ASP A 42 -11.16 0.33 2.40
N GLU A 43 -11.56 1.56 2.10
CA GLU A 43 -11.95 2.01 0.74
C GLU A 43 -10.78 2.50 -0.13
N TYR A 44 -9.60 2.71 0.46
CA TYR A 44 -8.41 3.16 -0.27
C TYR A 44 -7.60 1.97 -0.80
N PRO A 45 -7.05 2.02 -2.02
CA PRO A 45 -6.13 0.99 -2.49
C PRO A 45 -4.98 0.79 -1.50
N LEU A 46 -4.62 -0.47 -1.25
CA LEU A 46 -3.64 -0.84 -0.23
C LEU A 46 -2.37 -1.42 -0.86
N TRP A 47 -1.23 -0.87 -0.45
CA TRP A 47 0.10 -1.41 -0.66
C TRP A 47 0.66 -1.90 0.68
N ALA A 48 0.58 -3.21 0.92
CA ALA A 48 0.95 -3.81 2.19
C ALA A 48 2.44 -4.18 2.22
N ALA A 49 3.18 -3.74 3.24
CA ALA A 49 4.51 -4.23 3.52
C ALA A 49 4.47 -5.43 4.48
N HIS A 50 5.01 -6.57 4.04
CA HIS A 50 5.08 -7.79 4.86
C HIS A 50 6.18 -8.74 4.36
N TYR A 51 7.29 -8.86 5.10
CA TYR A 51 8.46 -9.61 4.59
C TYR A 51 8.55 -11.06 5.09
N LEU A 52 7.82 -11.41 6.15
CA LEU A 52 7.91 -12.72 6.80
C LEU A 52 7.00 -13.80 6.17
N GLN A 53 6.35 -13.53 5.04
CA GLN A 53 5.41 -14.46 4.39
C GLN A 53 5.88 -14.83 2.99
N LYS A 54 5.59 -16.06 2.57
CA LYS A 54 6.01 -16.59 1.27
C LYS A 54 4.98 -16.40 0.17
N GLU A 55 3.69 -16.44 0.51
CA GLU A 55 2.62 -16.50 -0.49
C GLU A 55 1.79 -15.21 -0.57
N ARG A 56 1.47 -14.59 0.57
CA ARG A 56 0.65 -13.37 0.62
C ARG A 56 0.84 -12.60 1.94
N PRO A 57 0.59 -11.28 1.97
CA PRO A 57 0.61 -10.52 3.20
C PRO A 57 -0.53 -10.95 4.13
N ARG A 58 -0.32 -10.86 5.45
CA ARG A 58 -1.34 -11.10 6.47
C ARG A 58 -2.36 -9.96 6.54
N ILE A 59 -3.20 -9.85 5.51
CA ILE A 59 -4.27 -8.86 5.37
C ILE A 59 -5.56 -9.57 4.95
N VAL A 60 -6.67 -9.23 5.62
CA VAL A 60 -7.99 -9.87 5.40
C VAL A 60 -8.78 -9.18 4.27
N ARG A 61 -8.56 -7.88 4.06
CA ARG A 61 -9.20 -7.09 3.00
C ARG A 61 -8.44 -7.20 1.67
N PRO A 62 -9.03 -6.76 0.55
CA PRO A 62 -8.28 -6.64 -0.70
C PRO A 62 -7.03 -5.74 -0.57
N TRP A 63 -5.96 -6.13 -1.24
CA TRP A 63 -4.72 -5.37 -1.39
C TRP A 63 -4.32 -5.38 -2.87
N HIS A 64 -3.61 -4.34 -3.30
CA HIS A 64 -3.23 -4.11 -4.70
C HIS A 64 -1.74 -4.37 -4.91
N PHE A 65 -0.93 -3.96 -3.94
CA PHE A 65 0.52 -4.18 -3.97
C PHE A 65 0.97 -4.84 -2.67
N TRP A 66 1.96 -5.72 -2.79
CA TRP A 66 2.62 -6.32 -1.63
C TRP A 66 4.12 -6.13 -1.76
N GLN A 67 4.69 -5.36 -0.84
CA GLN A 67 6.13 -5.30 -0.64
C GLN A 67 6.56 -6.50 0.18
N HIS A 68 7.19 -7.46 -0.49
CA HIS A 68 7.51 -8.78 0.09
C HIS A 68 8.99 -8.94 0.46
N SER A 69 9.85 -7.99 0.06
CA SER A 69 11.26 -7.98 0.43
C SER A 69 11.80 -6.56 0.38
N GLU A 70 12.66 -6.23 1.34
CA GLU A 70 13.50 -5.02 1.36
C GLU A 70 14.96 -5.31 0.97
N THR A 71 15.22 -6.55 0.53
CA THR A 71 16.58 -7.08 0.30
C THR A 71 16.79 -7.60 -1.12
N GLY A 72 15.91 -7.24 -2.04
CA GLY A 72 15.99 -7.59 -3.45
C GLY A 72 17.27 -7.10 -4.11
N ARG A 73 17.63 -7.74 -5.22
CA ARG A 73 18.77 -7.36 -6.07
C ARG A 73 18.32 -7.33 -7.52
N VAL A 74 18.54 -6.20 -8.19
CA VAL A 74 18.23 -6.01 -9.61
C VAL A 74 19.50 -5.55 -10.30
N ASN A 75 19.77 -6.12 -11.48
CA ASN A 75 20.89 -5.66 -12.31
C ASN A 75 20.74 -4.16 -12.58
N GLY A 76 21.78 -3.38 -12.29
CA GLY A 76 21.76 -1.91 -12.39
C GLY A 76 21.45 -1.19 -11.08
N ILE A 77 21.08 -1.88 -10.00
CA ILE A 77 20.93 -1.31 -8.65
C ILE A 77 21.97 -1.96 -7.73
N PHE A 78 22.92 -1.15 -7.24
CA PHE A 78 24.03 -1.64 -6.42
C PHE A 78 23.64 -1.91 -4.97
N SER A 79 22.63 -1.20 -4.44
CA SER A 79 22.11 -1.40 -3.10
C SER A 79 21.02 -2.47 -3.08
N LYS A 80 20.63 -2.88 -1.86
CA LYS A 80 19.36 -3.58 -1.67
C LYS A 80 18.21 -2.70 -2.18
N VAL A 81 17.18 -3.34 -2.72
CA VAL A 81 15.99 -2.67 -3.24
C VAL A 81 14.73 -3.45 -2.88
N ASP A 82 13.64 -2.71 -2.71
CA ASP A 82 12.35 -3.26 -2.35
C ASP A 82 11.71 -4.01 -3.53
N PHE A 83 11.27 -5.25 -3.29
CA PHE A 83 10.52 -6.04 -4.26
C PHE A 83 9.04 -6.03 -3.92
N ASN A 84 8.25 -5.81 -4.97
CA ASN A 84 6.82 -5.66 -4.89
C ASN A 84 6.14 -6.55 -5.92
N VAL A 85 5.00 -7.11 -5.55
CA VAL A 85 4.10 -7.77 -6.50
C VAL A 85 2.77 -7.02 -6.56
N PHE A 86 2.22 -6.96 -7.77
CA PHE A 86 0.85 -6.49 -8.00
C PHE A 86 -0.11 -7.68 -7.89
N ASN A 87 -1.26 -7.47 -7.23
CA ASN A 87 -2.30 -8.48 -7.08
C ASN A 87 -3.29 -8.41 -8.24
N GLY A 88 -2.88 -8.95 -9.38
CA GLY A 88 -3.68 -8.97 -10.60
C GLY A 88 -2.83 -9.18 -11.83
N ASP A 89 -3.47 -9.10 -12.99
CA ASP A 89 -2.79 -9.23 -14.28
C ASP A 89 -2.34 -7.88 -14.86
N SER A 90 -1.67 -7.93 -16.02
CA SER A 90 -1.20 -6.71 -16.70
C SER A 90 -2.32 -5.77 -17.17
N THR A 91 -3.51 -6.31 -17.46
CA THR A 91 -4.68 -5.52 -17.88
C THR A 91 -5.27 -4.78 -16.70
N GLU A 92 -5.35 -5.42 -15.54
CA GLU A 92 -5.75 -4.80 -14.30
C GLU A 92 -4.74 -3.74 -13.86
N PHE A 93 -3.44 -4.02 -13.95
CA PHE A 93 -2.39 -3.04 -13.62
C PHE A 93 -2.47 -1.79 -14.48
N ARG A 94 -2.70 -1.94 -15.79
CA ARG A 94 -2.88 -0.79 -16.71
C ARG A 94 -4.02 0.14 -16.30
N LYS A 95 -5.08 -0.36 -15.66
CA LYS A 95 -6.21 0.46 -15.20
C LYS A 95 -5.85 1.34 -13.99
N MET A 96 -4.74 1.06 -13.29
CA MET A 96 -4.27 1.86 -12.16
C MET A 96 -3.28 2.96 -12.56
N LEU A 97 -2.83 2.99 -13.81
CA LEU A 97 -1.92 4.03 -14.28
C LEU A 97 -2.64 5.36 -14.40
N VAL A 98 -2.01 6.42 -13.92
CA VAL A 98 -2.48 7.79 -14.10
C VAL A 98 -1.92 8.32 -15.43
N PRO A 99 -2.74 8.97 -16.27
CA PRO A 99 -2.29 9.58 -17.53
C PRO A 99 -1.21 10.64 -17.38
#